data_AF-A0A5J9W036-F1
#
_entry.id   AF-A0A5J9W036-F1
#
_cell.length_a   1.000
_cell.length_b   1.000
_cell.length_c   1.000
_cell.angle_alpha   90.00
_cell.angle_beta   90.00
_cell.angle_gamma   90.00
#
_symmetry.space_group_name_H-M   'P 1'
#
loop_
_entity.id
_entity.type
_entity.pdbx_description
1 polymer ?
#
loop_
_entity_poly.entity_id
_entity_poly.type
_entity_poly.pdbx_seq_one_letter_code
_entity_poly.pdbx_strand_id
1 'polypeptide(L)'
;MIAITCIAFSSFWPSSRTMETIGHTALQVEKLRREQRANGPACILAVGTANPENCITQDNYTDWYFEVTKSDHLTHLKDIMKKTCEKMGVKKRYIHVTEELLRDHPEY
;
A
#
# COMPACT_ATOMS: atom_id res chain seq x y z
N MET A 1 45.89 9.00 53.39
CA MET A 1 44.55 8.69 52.81
C MET A 1 43.81 10.00 52.65
N ILE A 2 42.97 10.15 51.62
CA ILE A 2 42.30 11.39 51.16
C ILE A 2 43.12 12.16 50.09
N ALA A 3 43.23 11.58 48.89
CA ALA A 3 43.59 12.34 47.67
C ALA A 3 43.19 11.64 46.36
N ILE A 4 42.75 10.37 46.39
CA ILE A 4 42.57 9.57 45.16
C ILE A 4 41.10 9.45 44.70
N THR A 5 40.13 9.89 45.50
CA THR A 5 38.70 9.67 45.20
C THR A 5 38.02 10.75 44.35
N CYS A 6 38.65 11.89 44.04
CA CYS A 6 38.01 12.93 43.21
C CYS A 6 38.25 12.77 41.69
N ILE A 7 39.23 11.95 41.26
CA ILE A 7 39.62 11.89 39.84
C ILE A 7 38.69 10.97 39.01
N ALA A 8 37.97 10.05 39.65
CA ALA A 8 37.12 9.10 38.94
C ALA A 8 35.71 9.63 38.56
N PHE A 9 35.34 10.85 38.99
CA PHE A 9 34.05 11.46 38.65
C PHE A 9 34.11 12.40 37.42
N SER A 10 35.28 12.86 37.01
CA SER A 10 35.42 13.81 35.89
C SER A 10 35.57 13.14 34.52
N SER A 11 35.96 11.87 34.45
CA SER A 11 36.21 11.16 33.18
C SER A 11 34.94 10.68 32.46
N PHE A 12 33.81 10.63 33.18
CA PHE A 12 32.52 10.23 32.62
C PHE A 12 31.68 11.46 32.19
N TRP A 13 32.03 12.66 32.66
CA TRP A 13 31.34 13.89 32.31
C TRP A 13 32.04 14.57 31.13
N PRO A 14 31.35 14.84 30.01
CA PRO A 14 31.95 15.55 28.89
C PRO A 14 32.46 16.93 29.34
N SER A 15 33.63 17.35 28.84
CA SER A 15 34.17 18.70 29.06
C SER A 15 33.15 19.77 28.66
N SER A 16 33.15 20.93 29.32
CA SER A 16 32.26 22.06 29.02
C SER A 16 32.23 22.41 27.52
N ARG A 17 33.40 22.42 26.86
CA ARG A 17 33.53 22.65 25.42
C ARG A 17 32.85 21.57 24.56
N THR A 18 32.92 20.31 24.99
CA THR A 18 32.26 19.20 24.28
C THR A 18 30.74 19.24 24.47
N MET A 19 30.26 19.65 25.65
CA MET A 19 28.83 19.86 25.88
C MET A 19 28.28 21.02 25.07
N GLU A 20 29.02 22.13 24.94
CA GLU A 20 28.66 23.27 24.09
C GLU A 20 28.56 22.87 22.62
N THR A 21 29.53 22.11 22.11
CA THR A 21 29.54 21.64 20.71
C THR A 21 28.34 20.71 20.44
N ILE A 22 28.06 19.77 21.34
CA ILE A 22 26.89 18.90 21.25
C ILE A 22 25.59 19.72 21.29
N GLY A 23 25.49 20.71 22.18
CA GLY A 23 24.35 21.63 22.25
C GLY A 23 24.14 22.42 20.95
N HIS A 24 25.21 22.97 20.37
CA HIS A 24 25.15 23.67 19.08
C HIS A 24 24.69 22.74 17.95
N THR A 25 25.23 21.53 17.86
CA THR A 25 24.81 20.57 16.84
C THR A 25 23.35 20.12 17.01
N ALA A 26 22.88 19.93 18.25
CA ALA A 26 21.49 19.59 18.53
C ALA A 26 20.52 20.71 18.13
N LEU A 27 20.86 21.97 18.42
CA LEU A 27 20.08 23.14 17.99
C LEU A 27 20.07 23.29 16.47
N GLN A 28 21.18 23.00 15.80
CA GLN A 28 21.25 22.98 14.34
C GLN A 28 20.36 21.88 13.75
N VAL A 29 20.38 20.67 14.29
CA VAL A 29 19.53 19.56 13.83
C VAL A 29 18.05 19.87 14.03
N GLU A 30 17.66 20.46 15.16
CA GLU A 30 16.27 20.86 15.42
C GLU A 30 15.80 21.94 14.45
N LYS A 31 16.65 22.93 14.15
CA LYS A 31 16.36 23.97 13.16
C LYS A 31 16.14 23.38 11.77
N LEU A 32 17.03 22.48 11.33
CA LEU A 32 16.91 21.79 10.04
C LEU A 32 15.61 20.98 9.95
N ARG A 33 15.23 20.26 11.01
CA ARG A 33 13.97 19.50 11.07
C ARG A 33 12.73 20.39 10.98
N ARG A 34 12.75 21.56 11.63
CA ARG A 34 11.65 22.53 11.57
C ARG A 34 11.51 23.19 10.21
N GLU A 35 12.62 23.46 9.53
CA GLU A 35 12.61 24.03 8.17
C GLU A 35 12.20 22.99 7.11
N GLN A 36 12.51 21.71 7.33
CA GLN A 36 12.16 20.62 6.42
C GLN A 36 10.67 20.20 6.50
N ARG A 37 10.02 20.34 7.66
CA ARG A 37 8.65 19.82 7.83
C ARG A 37 7.62 20.65 7.06
N ALA A 38 6.63 19.97 6.49
CA ALA A 38 5.42 20.62 5.99
C ALA A 38 4.57 21.16 7.15
N ASN A 39 3.81 22.23 6.87
CA ASN A 39 2.85 22.78 7.81
C ASN A 39 1.43 22.35 7.41
N GLY A 40 0.61 22.01 8.40
CA GLY A 40 -0.79 21.64 8.21
C GLY A 40 -1.04 20.14 8.03
N PRO A 41 -2.32 19.73 7.96
CA PRO A 41 -2.70 18.34 7.75
C PRO A 41 -2.42 17.88 6.32
N ALA A 42 -2.22 16.57 6.14
CA ALA A 42 -2.12 15.98 4.80
C ALA A 42 -3.43 16.18 4.03
N CYS A 43 -3.34 16.50 2.73
CA CYS A 43 -4.48 16.76 1.86
C CYS A 43 -4.34 15.98 0.55
N ILE A 44 -5.45 15.46 0.03
CA ILE A 44 -5.51 14.85 -1.30
C ILE A 44 -5.50 15.97 -2.34
N LEU A 45 -4.42 16.07 -3.12
CA LEU A 45 -4.29 17.09 -4.17
C LEU A 45 -4.85 16.64 -5.52
N ALA A 46 -4.79 15.33 -5.81
CA ALA A 46 -5.34 14.73 -7.02
C ALA A 46 -5.61 13.23 -6.82
N VAL A 47 -6.57 12.70 -7.56
CA VAL A 47 -6.84 11.26 -7.68
C VAL A 47 -7.02 10.93 -9.16
N GLY A 48 -6.26 9.96 -9.65
CA GLY A 48 -6.41 9.42 -11.00
C GLY A 48 -6.74 7.93 -10.92
N THR A 49 -7.67 7.47 -11.75
CA THR A 49 -8.05 6.06 -11.86
C THR A 49 -7.99 5.62 -13.32
N ALA A 50 -7.56 4.40 -13.58
CA ALA A 50 -7.58 3.79 -14.90
C ALA A 50 -8.12 2.36 -14.80
N ASN A 51 -8.77 1.91 -15.87
CA ASN A 51 -9.33 0.58 -16.00
C ASN A 51 -8.86 -0.04 -17.32
N PRO A 52 -8.68 -1.38 -17.38
CA PRO A 52 -8.46 -2.07 -18.64
C PRO A 52 -9.60 -1.82 -19.64
N GLU A 53 -9.32 -1.96 -20.93
CA GLU A 53 -10.31 -1.70 -21.99
C GLU A 53 -11.46 -2.71 -21.99
N ASN A 54 -11.16 -3.98 -21.70
CA ASN A 54 -12.16 -5.04 -21.71
C ASN A 54 -13.17 -4.86 -20.55
N CYS A 55 -14.44 -4.71 -20.92
CA CYS A 55 -15.54 -4.43 -20.01
C CYS A 55 -16.67 -5.43 -20.22
N ILE A 56 -17.03 -6.14 -19.14
CA ILE A 56 -18.08 -7.17 -19.15
C ILE A 56 -19.22 -6.74 -18.23
N THR A 57 -20.45 -6.84 -18.73
CA THR A 57 -21.65 -6.58 -17.91
C THR A 57 -21.85 -7.72 -16.91
N GLN A 58 -22.38 -7.39 -15.73
CA GLN A 58 -22.59 -8.40 -14.69
C GLN A 58 -23.58 -9.48 -15.13
N ASP A 59 -24.57 -9.11 -15.97
CA ASP A 59 -25.57 -10.02 -16.52
C ASP A 59 -24.93 -11.09 -17.43
N ASN A 60 -23.95 -10.70 -18.25
CA ASN A 60 -23.26 -11.60 -19.18
C ASN A 60 -22.05 -12.29 -18.53
N TYR A 61 -21.58 -11.81 -17.36
CA TYR A 61 -20.36 -12.28 -16.73
C TYR A 61 -20.38 -13.78 -16.43
N THR A 62 -21.52 -14.29 -15.95
CA THR A 62 -21.64 -15.72 -15.60
C THR A 62 -21.59 -16.58 -16.85
N ASP A 63 -22.28 -16.18 -17.92
CA ASP A 63 -22.27 -16.94 -19.17
C ASP A 63 -20.87 -16.94 -19.81
N TRP A 64 -20.25 -15.76 -19.92
CA TRP A 64 -18.89 -15.60 -20.42
C TRP A 64 -17.86 -16.42 -19.62
N TYR A 65 -17.94 -16.39 -18.29
CA TYR A 65 -17.00 -17.10 -17.42
C TYR A 65 -17.06 -18.62 -17.63
N PHE A 66 -18.25 -19.21 -17.71
CA PHE A 66 -18.40 -20.65 -17.91
C PHE A 66 -18.06 -21.10 -19.33
N GLU A 67 -18.30 -20.24 -20.32
CA GLU A 67 -17.89 -20.47 -21.71
C GLU A 67 -16.36 -20.52 -21.84
N VAL A 68 -15.67 -19.47 -21.36
CA VAL A 68 -14.21 -19.36 -21.50
C VAL A 68 -13.46 -20.41 -20.69
N THR A 69 -14.00 -20.82 -19.54
CA THR A 69 -13.42 -21.88 -18.69
C THR A 69 -13.89 -23.28 -19.07
N LYS A 70 -14.62 -23.45 -20.19
CA LYS A 70 -15.15 -24.73 -20.69
C LYS A 70 -15.94 -25.53 -19.64
N SER A 71 -16.62 -24.81 -18.75
CA SER A 71 -17.31 -25.35 -17.58
C SER A 71 -18.83 -25.35 -17.70
N ASP A 72 -19.39 -25.06 -18.89
CA ASP A 72 -20.84 -24.98 -19.14
C ASP A 72 -21.65 -26.23 -18.76
N HIS A 73 -20.99 -27.39 -18.68
CA HIS A 73 -21.61 -28.62 -18.19
C HIS A 73 -22.00 -28.57 -16.70
N LEU A 74 -21.44 -27.65 -15.92
CA LEU A 74 -21.72 -27.45 -14.49
C LEU A 74 -22.92 -26.52 -14.26
N THR A 75 -24.07 -26.88 -14.82
CA THR A 75 -25.30 -26.06 -14.84
C THR A 75 -25.77 -25.63 -13.45
N HIS A 76 -25.71 -26.51 -12.45
CA HIS A 76 -26.09 -26.17 -11.08
C HIS A 76 -25.19 -25.08 -10.47
N LEU A 77 -23.89 -25.15 -10.73
CA LEU A 77 -22.93 -24.16 -10.24
C LEU A 77 -23.13 -22.82 -10.96
N LYS A 78 -23.41 -22.87 -12.27
CA LYS A 78 -23.75 -21.70 -13.09
C LYS A 78 -24.97 -20.96 -12.53
N ASP A 79 -26.02 -21.68 -12.15
CA ASP A 79 -27.22 -21.09 -11.53
C ASP A 79 -26.94 -20.42 -10.17
N ILE A 80 -26.12 -21.06 -9.33
CA ILE A 80 -25.70 -20.49 -8.04
C ILE A 80 -24.91 -19.20 -8.28
N MET A 81 -23.97 -19.22 -9.22
CA MET A 81 -23.14 -18.07 -9.56
C MET A 81 -23.98 -16.92 -10.14
N LYS A 82 -24.94 -17.22 -11.01
CA LYS A 82 -25.87 -16.22 -11.58
C LYS A 82 -26.67 -15.51 -10.49
N LYS A 83 -27.31 -16.27 -9.58
CA LYS A 83 -28.03 -15.73 -8.42
C LYS A 83 -27.14 -14.89 -7.51
N THR A 84 -25.87 -15.27 -7.37
CA THR A 84 -24.89 -14.51 -6.58
C THR A 84 -24.55 -13.20 -7.27
N CYS A 85 -24.34 -13.22 -8.59
CA CYS A 85 -24.05 -12.04 -9.40
C CYS A 85 -25.16 -11.00 -9.35
N GLU A 86 -26.43 -11.43 -9.42
CA GLU A 86 -27.60 -10.55 -9.28
C GLU A 86 -27.63 -9.85 -7.91
N LYS A 87 -27.21 -10.53 -6.84
CA LYS A 87 -27.21 -10.00 -5.47
C LYS A 87 -26.04 -9.05 -5.16
N MET A 88 -24.95 -9.08 -5.93
CA MET A 88 -23.75 -8.30 -5.64
C MET A 88 -23.89 -6.79 -5.93
N GLY A 89 -24.96 -6.34 -6.59
CA GLY A 89 -25.16 -4.92 -6.91
C GLY A 89 -24.13 -4.34 -7.88
N VAL A 90 -23.40 -5.19 -8.61
CA VAL A 90 -22.41 -4.80 -9.62
C VAL A 90 -23.10 -4.70 -10.98
N LYS A 91 -22.83 -3.64 -11.75
CA LYS A 91 -23.38 -3.48 -13.11
C LYS A 91 -22.44 -4.01 -14.19
N LYS A 92 -21.14 -3.73 -14.04
CA LYS A 92 -20.09 -4.09 -15.00
C LYS A 92 -18.74 -4.18 -14.30
N ARG A 93 -17.82 -4.92 -14.89
CA ARG A 93 -16.44 -5.08 -14.42
C ARG A 93 -15.48 -4.86 -15.58
N TYR A 94 -14.32 -4.29 -15.28
CA TYR A 94 -13.21 -4.22 -16.22
C TYR A 94 -12.24 -5.33 -15.88
N ILE A 95 -11.95 -6.18 -16.85
CA ILE A 95 -11.19 -7.41 -16.66
C ILE A 95 -10.03 -7.38 -17.62
N HIS A 96 -8.80 -7.46 -17.10
CA HIS A 96 -7.61 -7.49 -17.94
C HIS A 96 -7.51 -8.78 -18.77
N VAL A 97 -7.99 -9.88 -18.20
CA VAL A 97 -8.01 -11.20 -18.83
C VAL A 97 -8.98 -11.21 -20.00
N THR A 98 -8.47 -11.55 -21.19
CA THR A 98 -9.25 -11.73 -22.42
C THR A 98 -9.40 -13.22 -22.73
N GLU A 99 -10.32 -13.55 -23.62
CA GLU A 99 -10.48 -14.94 -24.10
C GLU A 99 -9.22 -15.46 -24.81
N GLU A 100 -8.53 -14.59 -25.55
CA GLU A 100 -7.25 -14.90 -26.20
C GLU A 100 -6.17 -15.28 -25.17
N LEU A 101 -6.04 -14.49 -24.09
CA LEU A 101 -5.07 -14.77 -23.03
C LEU A 101 -5.31 -16.13 -22.36
N LEU A 102 -6.57 -16.47 -22.10
CA LEU A 102 -6.95 -17.77 -21.51
C LEU A 102 -6.77 -18.93 -22.49
N ARG A 103 -6.86 -18.67 -23.79
CA ARG A 103 -6.62 -19.68 -24.83
C ARG A 103 -5.14 -20.01 -24.97
N ASP A 104 -4.28 -18.99 -24.90
CA ASP A 104 -2.83 -19.15 -25.00
C ASP A 104 -2.21 -19.75 -23.73
N HIS A 105 -2.89 -19.57 -22.59
CA HIS A 105 -2.47 -20.07 -21.27
C HIS A 105 -3.57 -20.89 -20.57
N PRO A 106 -3.86 -22.12 -21.05
CA PRO A 106 -4.87 -22.98 -20.45
C PRO A 106 -4.48 -23.53 -19.06
N GLU A 107 -3.23 -23.34 -18.63
CA GLU A 107 -2.75 -23.66 -17.29
C GLU A 107 -3.20 -22.68 -16.19
N TYR A 108 -3.73 -21.52 -16.58
CA TYR A 108 -4.27 -20.52 -15.65
C TYR A 108 -5.66 -20.87 -15.11
#